data_AF-A0A7X5BYT6-F1
#
_entry.id   AF-A0A7X5BYT6-F1
#
_cell.length_a   1.000
_cell.length_b   1.000
_cell.length_c   1.000
_cell.angle_alpha   90.00
_cell.angle_beta   90.00
_cell.angle_gamma   90.00
#
_symmetry.space_group_name_H-M   'P 1'
#
loop_
_entity.id
_entity.type
_entity.pdbx_description
1 polymer ?
#
loop_
_entity_poly.entity_id
_entity_poly.type
_entity_poly.pdbx_seq_one_letter_code
_entity_poly.pdbx_strand_id
1 'polypeptide(L)'
;MKHSLWRRQAVVLGTAAALLLTAMPAFAQAATPSSEQLQAQHEQERDHWRFGGHGHNKEERKARKLEFMTEAAQYFGISTEGKTAEQLHKELKAARDANPAKWEKFKAQKKAQRMLRMQETAKQLGISTEGKTAKQLHEEIREKCKNRMIKEKGDKPSADAKAKEPA
;
A
#
# COMPACT_ATOMS: atom_id res chain seq x y z
N MET A 1 62.79 -19.81 50.61
CA MET A 1 61.43 -20.33 50.85
C MET A 1 60.51 -19.83 49.76
N LYS A 2 59.82 -20.76 49.09
CA LYS A 2 58.45 -20.70 48.53
C LYS A 2 58.01 -19.44 47.75
N HIS A 3 57.91 -19.64 46.42
CA HIS A 3 56.84 -19.29 45.43
C HIS A 3 56.13 -17.90 45.58
N SER A 4 55.76 -17.14 44.55
CA SER A 4 55.19 -17.53 43.25
C SER A 4 54.75 -16.27 42.44
N LEU A 5 54.67 -16.41 41.11
CA LEU A 5 53.72 -15.78 40.15
C LEU A 5 53.89 -14.27 39.84
N TRP A 6 54.41 -13.82 38.69
CA TRP A 6 53.95 -13.88 37.28
C TRP A 6 52.63 -13.17 36.94
N ARG A 7 52.79 -12.11 36.10
CA ARG A 7 51.94 -11.65 34.96
C ARG A 7 50.67 -10.83 35.30
N ARG A 8 50.25 -9.78 34.57
CA ARG A 8 50.67 -9.13 33.30
C ARG A 8 49.92 -7.77 33.14
N GLN A 9 50.63 -6.76 32.59
CA GLN A 9 50.26 -5.83 31.50
C GLN A 9 49.00 -4.91 31.58
N ALA A 10 49.22 -3.65 31.95
CA ALA A 10 49.18 -2.39 31.16
C ALA A 10 48.04 -2.01 30.15
N VAL A 11 47.67 -0.70 30.25
CA VAL A 11 47.20 0.32 29.26
C VAL A 11 45.72 0.37 28.83
N VAL A 12 45.06 1.52 29.07
CA VAL A 12 44.20 2.34 28.15
C VAL A 12 44.15 3.78 28.73
N LEU A 13 44.89 4.80 28.26
CA LEU A 13 44.65 5.74 27.14
C LEU A 13 43.27 6.42 27.12
N GLY A 14 43.17 7.65 27.67
CA GLY A 14 42.03 8.56 27.48
C GLY A 14 42.51 9.94 27.03
N THR A 15 42.40 10.22 25.72
CA THR A 15 42.70 11.52 25.11
C THR A 15 41.44 12.38 24.98
N ALA A 16 41.54 13.63 25.45
CA ALA A 16 40.56 14.70 25.28
C ALA A 16 40.82 15.50 23.98
N ALA A 17 39.77 16.02 23.33
CA ALA A 17 39.75 17.22 22.46
C ALA A 17 38.33 17.38 21.88
N ALA A 18 37.54 18.37 22.34
CA ALA A 18 37.47 19.76 21.88
C ALA A 18 36.50 19.96 20.70
N LEU A 19 35.32 20.51 21.03
CA LEU A 19 34.24 20.95 20.14
C LEU A 19 34.63 22.24 19.41
N LEU A 20 34.53 22.27 18.07
CA LEU A 20 34.47 23.50 17.29
C LEU A 20 33.20 23.52 16.43
N LEU A 21 32.32 24.47 16.77
CA LEU A 21 31.06 24.75 16.13
C LEU A 21 31.32 25.68 14.92
N THR A 22 31.16 25.17 13.70
CA THR A 22 31.06 26.02 12.49
C THR A 22 29.69 25.82 11.85
N ALA A 23 28.89 26.88 11.84
CA ALA A 23 27.58 26.92 11.23
C ALA A 23 27.68 26.80 9.70
N MET A 24 27.04 25.77 9.13
CA MET A 24 26.75 25.69 7.70
C MET A 24 25.25 25.83 7.46
N PRO A 25 24.82 26.53 6.38
CA PRO A 25 23.42 26.71 6.05
C PRO A 25 22.82 25.39 5.57
N ALA A 26 21.70 25.00 6.18
CA ALA A 26 20.96 23.79 5.84
C ALA A 26 20.28 23.94 4.47
N PHE A 27 20.96 23.50 3.42
CA PHE A 27 20.27 23.16 2.16
C PHE A 27 19.38 21.95 2.46
N ALA A 28 18.07 22.13 2.32
CA ALA A 28 17.08 21.07 2.45
C ALA A 28 17.38 19.98 1.40
N GLN A 29 18.12 18.95 1.80
CA GLN A 29 18.18 17.70 1.05
C GLN A 29 16.77 17.10 1.12
N ALA A 30 16.07 17.14 -0.02
CA ALA A 30 14.94 16.26 -0.24
C ALA A 30 15.50 14.82 -0.23
N ALA A 31 15.55 14.23 0.95
CA ALA A 31 15.99 12.87 1.18
C ALA A 31 15.12 11.95 0.32
N THR A 32 15.71 11.38 -0.72
CA THR A 32 15.13 10.21 -1.38
C THR A 32 14.95 9.15 -0.30
N PRO A 33 13.73 8.64 -0.05
CA PRO A 33 13.53 7.68 1.02
C PRO A 33 14.39 6.43 0.77
N SER A 34 15.14 6.02 1.79
CA SER A 34 16.02 4.85 1.73
C SER A 34 15.22 3.60 1.37
N SER A 35 15.86 2.68 0.65
CA SER A 35 15.31 1.35 0.28
C SER A 35 14.68 0.65 1.49
N GLU A 36 15.26 0.79 2.68
CA GLU A 36 14.73 0.22 3.93
C GLU A 36 13.43 0.88 4.40
N GLN A 37 13.26 2.19 4.22
CA GLN A 37 11.99 2.87 4.55
C GLN A 37 10.86 2.46 3.60
N LEU A 38 11.17 2.27 2.31
CA LEU A 38 10.23 1.71 1.34
C LEU A 38 9.85 0.26 1.68
N GLN A 39 10.82 -0.52 2.15
CA GLN A 39 10.61 -1.92 2.54
C GLN A 39 9.83 -2.07 3.85
N ALA A 40 10.06 -1.18 4.84
CA ALA A 40 9.29 -1.13 6.08
C ALA A 40 7.83 -0.70 5.84
N GLN A 41 7.59 0.26 4.93
CA GLN A 41 6.23 0.56 4.45
C GLN A 41 5.60 -0.66 3.73
N HIS A 42 6.37 -1.42 2.97
CA HIS A 42 5.92 -2.61 2.25
C HIS A 42 5.60 -3.80 3.18
N GLU A 43 6.25 -3.92 4.33
CA GLU A 43 5.91 -4.93 5.34
C GLU A 43 4.67 -4.58 6.15
N GLN A 44 4.46 -3.31 6.50
CA GLN A 44 3.25 -2.87 7.21
C GLN A 44 1.97 -2.98 6.35
N GLU A 45 2.10 -3.02 5.02
CA GLU A 45 1.00 -3.24 4.07
C GLU A 45 0.50 -4.69 4.01
N ARG A 46 1.28 -5.67 4.48
CA ARG A 46 0.90 -7.10 4.40
C ARG A 46 -0.17 -7.50 5.41
N ASP A 47 -0.34 -6.77 6.51
CA ASP A 47 -0.85 -7.36 7.74
C ASP A 47 -2.30 -7.01 8.15
N HIS A 48 -3.13 -6.42 7.29
CA HIS A 48 -4.50 -6.03 7.70
C HIS A 48 -5.65 -6.31 6.73
N TRP A 49 -5.49 -7.15 5.71
CA TRP A 49 -6.61 -7.57 4.83
C TRP A 49 -7.53 -8.65 5.42
N ARG A 50 -7.49 -8.90 6.74
CA ARG A 50 -8.14 -10.05 7.40
C ARG A 50 -9.59 -9.84 7.84
N PHE A 51 -10.29 -8.80 7.40
CA PHE A 51 -11.71 -8.61 7.72
C PHE A 51 -12.61 -8.56 6.48
N GLY A 52 -13.20 -9.73 6.19
CA GLY A 52 -14.59 -9.91 5.74
C GLY A 52 -15.06 -9.12 4.53
N GLY A 53 -14.98 -9.74 3.35
CA GLY A 53 -15.66 -9.30 2.13
C GLY A 53 -16.36 -10.47 1.43
N HIS A 54 -17.39 -11.05 2.07
CA HIS A 54 -18.34 -11.94 1.40
C HIS A 54 -19.20 -11.11 0.45
N GLY A 55 -18.83 -11.02 -0.83
CA GLY A 55 -19.63 -10.24 -1.79
C GLY A 55 -19.02 -9.96 -3.17
N HIS A 56 -18.10 -10.80 -3.68
CA HIS A 56 -17.69 -10.72 -5.08
C HIS A 56 -18.03 -12.02 -5.80
N ASN A 57 -18.89 -11.94 -6.81
CA ASN A 57 -19.23 -13.07 -7.65
C ASN A 57 -17.93 -13.68 -8.24
N LYS A 58 -17.88 -15.00 -8.35
CA LYS A 58 -16.73 -15.74 -8.89
C LYS A 58 -16.34 -15.22 -10.28
N GLU A 59 -17.32 -14.82 -11.08
CA GLU A 59 -17.10 -14.30 -12.43
C GLU A 59 -16.47 -12.90 -12.44
N GLU A 60 -16.89 -11.99 -11.56
CA GLU A 60 -16.26 -10.67 -11.44
C GLU A 60 -14.78 -10.76 -11.04
N ARG A 61 -14.46 -11.70 -10.12
CA ARG A 61 -13.06 -11.95 -9.75
C ARG A 61 -12.24 -12.46 -10.92
N LYS A 62 -12.82 -13.34 -11.75
CA LYS A 62 -12.15 -13.83 -12.96
C LYS A 62 -11.97 -12.70 -13.98
N ALA A 63 -12.99 -11.88 -14.22
CA ALA A 63 -12.92 -10.75 -15.13
C ALA A 63 -11.81 -9.75 -14.71
N ARG A 64 -11.82 -9.32 -13.44
CA ARG A 64 -10.76 -8.42 -12.90
C ARG A 64 -9.37 -9.04 -12.99
N LYS A 65 -9.26 -10.36 -12.74
CA LYS A 65 -7.99 -11.08 -12.88
C LYS A 65 -7.54 -11.11 -14.35
N LEU A 66 -8.45 -11.34 -15.28
CA LEU A 66 -8.18 -11.37 -16.71
C LEU A 66 -7.74 -9.99 -17.20
N GLU A 67 -8.45 -8.92 -16.84
CA GLU A 67 -8.07 -7.53 -17.13
C GLU A 67 -6.64 -7.23 -16.67
N PHE A 68 -6.33 -7.55 -15.41
CA PHE A 68 -4.98 -7.36 -14.87
C PHE A 68 -3.92 -8.15 -15.65
N MET A 69 -4.22 -9.38 -16.06
CA MET A 69 -3.31 -10.21 -16.85
C MET A 69 -3.10 -9.64 -18.26
N THR A 70 -4.15 -9.12 -18.90
CA THR A 70 -4.08 -8.49 -20.21
C THR A 70 -3.25 -7.22 -20.17
N GLU A 71 -3.49 -6.34 -19.18
CA GLU A 71 -2.69 -5.12 -18.98
C GLU A 71 -1.22 -5.45 -18.73
N ALA A 72 -0.95 -6.47 -17.90
CA ALA A 72 0.40 -6.92 -17.65
C ALA A 72 1.04 -7.50 -18.91
N ALA A 73 0.33 -8.33 -19.68
CA ALA A 73 0.82 -8.86 -20.93
C ALA A 73 1.19 -7.74 -21.92
N GLN A 74 0.33 -6.72 -22.08
CA GLN A 74 0.63 -5.54 -22.89
C GLN A 74 1.89 -4.81 -22.41
N TYR A 75 2.05 -4.60 -21.11
CA TYR A 75 3.25 -3.98 -20.53
C TYR A 75 4.54 -4.80 -20.79
N PHE A 76 4.41 -6.13 -20.81
CA PHE A 76 5.52 -7.04 -21.14
C PHE A 76 5.73 -7.24 -22.64
N GLY A 77 4.85 -6.70 -23.50
CA GLY A 77 4.91 -6.88 -24.95
C GLY A 77 4.45 -8.27 -25.42
N ILE A 78 3.66 -8.96 -24.59
CA ILE A 78 3.10 -10.28 -24.89
C ILE A 78 1.78 -10.08 -25.63
N SER A 79 1.64 -10.66 -26.83
CA SER A 79 0.38 -10.63 -27.58
C SER A 79 -0.74 -11.33 -26.79
N THR A 80 -1.89 -10.68 -26.68
CA THR A 80 -3.08 -11.17 -25.96
C THR A 80 -4.18 -11.70 -26.88
N GLU A 81 -4.03 -11.53 -28.19
CA GLU A 81 -5.04 -11.93 -29.18
C GLU A 81 -5.03 -13.45 -29.39
N GLY A 82 -6.21 -14.07 -29.31
CA GLY A 82 -6.39 -15.50 -29.55
C GLY A 82 -5.83 -16.44 -28.48
N LYS A 83 -5.24 -15.91 -27.40
CA LYS A 83 -4.70 -16.74 -26.31
C LYS A 83 -5.73 -17.01 -25.23
N THR A 84 -5.70 -18.24 -24.72
CA THR A 84 -6.50 -18.60 -23.54
C THR A 84 -5.92 -17.95 -22.28
N ALA A 85 -6.76 -17.74 -21.26
CA ALA A 85 -6.33 -17.15 -19.98
C ALA A 85 -5.19 -17.96 -19.32
N GLU A 86 -5.20 -19.29 -19.45
CA GLU A 86 -4.15 -20.14 -18.88
C GLU A 86 -2.81 -20.00 -19.61
N GLN A 87 -2.83 -19.89 -20.94
CA GLN A 87 -1.63 -19.65 -21.74
C GLN A 87 -1.03 -18.28 -21.41
N LEU A 88 -1.86 -17.23 -21.36
CA LEU A 88 -1.44 -15.91 -20.92
C LEU A 88 -0.82 -15.93 -19.52
N HIS A 89 -1.40 -16.70 -18.59
CA HIS A 89 -0.85 -16.83 -17.25
C HIS A 89 0.55 -17.44 -17.25
N LYS A 90 0.76 -18.52 -18.03
CA LYS A 90 2.06 -19.21 -18.13
C LYS A 90 3.12 -18.30 -18.74
N GLU A 91 2.81 -17.63 -19.84
CA GLU A 91 3.75 -16.71 -20.50
C GLU A 91 4.09 -15.52 -19.61
N LEU A 92 3.10 -14.92 -18.95
CA LEU A 92 3.32 -13.82 -18.03
C LEU A 92 4.15 -14.24 -16.82
N LYS A 93 3.92 -15.46 -16.31
CA LYS A 93 4.74 -16.03 -15.23
C LYS A 93 6.20 -16.20 -15.68
N ALA A 94 6.44 -16.74 -16.87
CA ALA A 94 7.78 -16.84 -17.42
C ALA A 94 8.44 -15.46 -17.61
N ALA A 95 7.70 -14.47 -18.12
CA ALA A 95 8.20 -13.11 -18.28
C ALA A 95 8.51 -12.42 -16.95
N ARG A 96 7.70 -12.67 -15.91
CA ARG A 96 7.94 -12.23 -14.54
C ARG A 96 9.21 -12.86 -13.98
N ASP A 97 9.38 -14.17 -14.13
CA ASP A 97 10.52 -14.90 -13.59
C ASP A 97 11.81 -14.52 -14.35
N ALA A 98 11.72 -14.20 -15.64
CA ALA A 98 12.84 -13.69 -16.44
C ALA A 98 13.23 -12.24 -16.07
N ASN A 99 12.25 -11.38 -15.72
CA ASN A 99 12.48 -9.96 -15.45
C ASN A 99 11.72 -9.48 -14.20
N PRO A 100 12.14 -9.89 -12.98
CA PRO A 100 11.45 -9.51 -11.75
C PRO A 100 11.45 -8.00 -11.53
N ALA A 101 12.53 -7.30 -11.89
CA ALA A 101 12.60 -5.84 -11.78
C ALA A 101 11.55 -5.11 -12.65
N LYS A 102 11.26 -5.63 -13.86
CA LYS A 102 10.21 -5.07 -14.73
C LYS A 102 8.82 -5.28 -14.11
N TRP A 103 8.61 -6.43 -13.47
CA TRP A 103 7.38 -6.73 -12.73
C TRP A 103 7.17 -5.82 -11.51
N GLU A 104 8.22 -5.58 -10.72
CA GLU A 104 8.14 -4.65 -9.59
C GLU A 104 7.82 -3.22 -10.04
N LYS A 105 8.42 -2.74 -11.14
CA LYS A 105 8.09 -1.44 -11.73
C LYS A 105 6.61 -1.35 -12.15
N PHE A 106 6.09 -2.40 -12.80
CA PHE A 106 4.68 -2.47 -13.18
C PHE A 106 3.75 -2.39 -11.95
N LYS A 107 4.05 -3.18 -10.91
CA LYS A 107 3.28 -3.14 -9.66
C LYS A 107 3.35 -1.76 -8.98
N ALA A 108 4.52 -1.15 -8.94
CA ALA A 108 4.70 0.19 -8.38
C ALA A 108 3.85 1.23 -9.13
N GLN A 109 3.84 1.18 -10.46
CA GLN A 109 3.01 2.06 -11.28
C GLN A 109 1.51 1.85 -11.01
N LYS A 110 1.04 0.60 -10.96
CA LYS A 110 -0.37 0.28 -10.65
C LYS A 110 -0.77 0.70 -9.24
N LYS A 111 0.14 0.55 -8.27
CA LYS A 111 -0.07 1.03 -6.89
C LYS A 111 -0.19 2.56 -6.86
N ALA A 112 0.69 3.29 -7.54
CA ALA A 112 0.60 4.74 -7.66
C ALA A 112 -0.72 5.18 -8.32
N GLN A 113 -1.13 4.53 -9.40
CA GLN A 113 -2.42 4.80 -10.06
C GLN A 113 -3.61 4.56 -9.10
N ARG A 114 -3.58 3.48 -8.32
CA ARG A 114 -4.62 3.19 -7.31
C ARG A 114 -4.65 4.27 -6.22
N MET A 115 -3.48 4.74 -5.78
CA MET A 115 -3.37 5.82 -4.81
C MET A 115 -3.97 7.12 -5.31
N LEU A 116 -3.68 7.52 -6.56
CA LEU A 116 -4.25 8.70 -7.18
C LEU A 116 -5.78 8.63 -7.25
N ARG A 117 -6.32 7.52 -7.76
CA ARG A 117 -7.78 7.28 -7.79
C ARG A 117 -8.41 7.37 -6.40
N MET A 118 -7.71 6.88 -5.37
CA MET A 118 -8.19 6.95 -3.99
C MET A 118 -8.16 8.38 -3.43
N GLN A 119 -7.17 9.18 -3.80
CA GLN A 119 -7.15 10.60 -3.44
C GLN A 119 -8.25 11.38 -4.16
N GLU A 120 -8.52 11.07 -5.43
CA GLU A 120 -9.63 11.66 -6.19
C GLU A 120 -10.98 11.33 -5.54
N THR A 121 -11.23 10.07 -5.18
CA THR A 121 -12.48 9.68 -4.50
C THR A 121 -12.58 10.32 -3.11
N ALA A 122 -11.48 10.42 -2.35
CA ALA A 122 -11.46 11.17 -1.10
C ALA A 122 -11.86 12.64 -1.32
N LYS A 123 -11.30 13.32 -2.33
CA LYS A 123 -11.64 14.71 -2.67
C LYS A 123 -13.10 14.86 -3.06
N GLN A 124 -13.63 13.96 -3.90
CA GLN A 124 -15.06 13.95 -4.28
C GLN A 124 -15.97 13.78 -3.06
N LEU A 125 -15.54 12.98 -2.10
CA LEU A 125 -16.25 12.80 -0.85
C LEU A 125 -15.99 13.94 0.13
N GLY A 126 -15.14 14.93 -0.15
CA GLY A 126 -14.80 16.01 0.79
C GLY A 126 -13.99 15.52 1.99
N ILE A 127 -13.06 14.60 1.77
CA ILE A 127 -12.10 14.08 2.77
C ILE A 127 -10.74 14.72 2.47
N SER A 128 -10.09 15.30 3.50
CA SER A 128 -8.73 15.84 3.34
C SER A 128 -7.73 14.75 3.01
N THR A 129 -6.86 14.98 2.03
CA THR A 129 -5.86 14.01 1.51
C THR A 129 -4.43 14.29 1.96
N GLU A 130 -4.20 15.43 2.61
CA GLU A 130 -2.87 15.88 3.01
C GLU A 130 -2.39 15.12 4.25
N GLY A 131 -1.15 14.61 4.20
CA GLY A 131 -0.50 13.92 5.32
C GLY A 131 -1.08 12.55 5.68
N LYS A 132 -2.12 12.08 4.98
CA LYS A 132 -2.77 10.78 5.29
C LYS A 132 -2.12 9.64 4.54
N THR A 133 -2.00 8.51 5.23
CA THR A 133 -1.56 7.24 4.62
C THR A 133 -2.66 6.63 3.76
N ALA A 134 -2.27 5.75 2.84
CA ALA A 134 -3.19 4.98 1.99
C ALA A 134 -4.31 4.31 2.79
N LYS A 135 -3.95 3.74 3.95
CA LYS A 135 -4.88 3.02 4.82
C LYS A 135 -5.93 3.95 5.44
N GLN A 136 -5.49 5.08 6.00
CA GLN A 136 -6.37 6.07 6.60
C GLN A 136 -7.36 6.61 5.57
N LEU A 137 -6.89 6.94 4.36
CA LEU A 137 -7.77 7.36 3.27
C LEU A 137 -8.80 6.28 2.93
N HIS A 138 -8.37 5.02 2.84
CA HIS A 138 -9.28 3.92 2.52
C HIS A 138 -10.37 3.74 3.58
N GLU A 139 -10.00 3.77 4.86
CA GLU A 139 -10.93 3.64 5.98
C GLU A 139 -11.92 4.80 6.02
N GLU A 140 -11.46 6.04 5.88
CA GLU A 140 -12.33 7.22 5.87
C GLU A 140 -13.29 7.23 4.68
N ILE A 141 -12.81 6.87 3.48
CA ILE A 141 -13.68 6.71 2.29
C ILE A 141 -14.75 5.65 2.56
N ARG A 142 -14.36 4.51 3.14
CA ARG A 142 -15.28 3.41 3.43
C ARG A 142 -16.36 3.84 4.43
N GLU A 143 -15.97 4.46 5.54
CA GLU A 143 -16.91 4.93 6.56
C GLU A 143 -17.85 5.99 6.01
N LYS A 144 -17.35 6.93 5.19
CA LYS A 144 -18.18 7.97 4.57
C LYS A 144 -19.21 7.38 3.60
N CYS A 145 -18.81 6.39 2.79
CA CYS A 145 -19.72 5.66 1.92
C CYS A 145 -20.77 4.87 2.72
N LYS A 146 -20.37 4.19 3.79
CA LYS A 146 -21.29 3.43 4.66
C LYS A 146 -22.32 4.36 5.33
N ASN A 147 -21.89 5.49 5.86
CA ASN A 147 -22.76 6.47 6.50
C ASN A 147 -23.78 7.06 5.51
N ARG A 148 -23.36 7.34 4.27
CA ARG A 148 -24.27 7.76 3.19
C ARG A 148 -25.33 6.71 2.89
N MET A 149 -24.94 5.44 2.77
CA MET A 149 -25.88 4.34 2.53
C MET A 149 -26.86 4.13 3.70
N ILE A 150 -26.42 4.32 4.94
CA ILE A 150 -27.29 4.23 6.12
C ILE A 150 -28.31 5.36 6.11
N LYS A 151 -27.88 6.60 5.82
CA LYS A 151 -28.78 7.75 5.69
C LYS A 151 -29.83 7.54 4.58
N GLU A 152 -29.41 7.11 3.40
CA GLU A 152 -30.32 6.81 2.28
C GLU A 152 -31.31 5.67 2.58
N LYS A 153 -30.97 4.75 3.49
CA LYS A 153 -31.89 3.69 3.94
C LYS A 153 -32.83 4.15 5.06
N GLY A 154 -32.41 5.08 5.91
CA GLY A 154 -33.23 5.67 6.97
C GLY A 154 -34.28 6.65 6.46
N ASP A 155 -33.99 7.35 5.36
CA ASP A 155 -34.88 8.36 4.76
C ASP A 155 -35.92 7.76 3.80
N LYS A 156 -35.98 6.43 3.61
CA LYS A 156 -37.10 5.81 2.87
C LYS A 156 -38.34 5.79 3.76
N PRO A 157 -39.41 6.55 3.46
CA PRO A 157 -40.65 6.43 4.20
C PRO A 157 -41.16 5.00 4.07
N SER A 158 -41.36 4.32 5.19
CA SER A 158 -42.08 3.05 5.21
C SER A 158 -43.46 3.28 4.60
N ALA A 159 -43.85 2.42 3.67
CA ALA A 159 -45.13 2.48 2.98
C ALA A 159 -46.34 2.22 3.91
N ASP A 160 -46.12 2.14 5.23
CA ASP A 160 -47.14 1.81 6.23
C ASP A 160 -47.91 3.03 6.76
N ALA A 161 -47.59 4.26 6.30
CA ALA A 161 -48.29 5.48 6.70
C ALA A 161 -49.57 5.78 5.88
N LYS A 162 -50.17 4.78 5.21
CA LYS A 162 -51.46 4.91 4.51
C LYS A 162 -52.48 3.86 4.95
N ALA A 163 -52.73 3.78 6.25
CA ALA A 163 -53.87 3.04 6.80
C ALA A 163 -54.30 3.62 8.16
N LYS A 164 -54.69 4.89 8.20
CA LYS A 164 -55.53 5.41 9.29
C LYS A 164 -56.16 6.74 8.88
N GLU A 165 -57.27 6.65 8.15
CA GLU A 165 -58.29 7.69 8.18
C GLU A 165 -59.37 7.19 9.15
N PRO A 166 -59.60 7.87 10.30
CA PRO A 166 -60.66 7.49 11.22
C PRO A 166 -62.00 8.15 10.81
N ALA A 167 -63.02 7.30 10.73
CA ALA A 167 -64.47 7.54 10.86
C ALA A 167 -65.14 8.54 9.89
#